data_AF-A0A094D6B1-F1
#
_entry.id   AF-A0A094D6B1-F1
#
_cell.length_a   1.000
_cell.length_b   1.000
_cell.length_c   1.000
_cell.angle_alpha   90.00
_cell.angle_beta   90.00
_cell.angle_gamma   90.00
#
_symmetry.space_group_name_H-M   'P 1'
#
loop_
_entity.id
_entity.type
_entity.pdbx_description
1 polymer ?
#
loop_
_entity_poly.entity_id
_entity_poly.type
_entity_poly.pdbx_seq_one_letter_code
_entity_poly.pdbx_strand_id
1 'polypeptide(L)'
;MMRRVLLLAGIVGSAAAYPQQPATDGAKLFDFEKAQLTDDILSKLDGVFQFDNGDDVRLNSREAGAECKVAPGDSAWPSDAAWAKFGEAVGTDALIKTVPLASPCYSGDLYDAAKCEALTTNWTNSFLHMEDPTSMMSPVYQGLTCEVTDDPTQTCTLGALPYYAVNISTVAQVQLAINFARNNNIRLVVKNTGHDFSGKSGGAGSLSIWTHNLKDIEHIPSYSAAGTDYTGPAFKAGAGAQAFEMYEAAHKEGLMVLGGEGKTVGIMGGYMQGGGHSPLSSLYGIAADQVLSMEVTTADGKFVTADFTQNTDLFWALRGGGGSTFGVVTSLIIKAYPDMQFTASNFSFAVGGDVTLENFWTGVRNYLDYFPSFSAEGIYAYWFILAGETGPTFKMMPFLAPGKTTDETNALLAPWLAQLAALNINVTPETTTYDDFLTGWTAAFPLEVVSKTHVASGSRLWPKENWDNKEALDAMFNAIKTSSEAGLIIIAFIIDPSAQATPPDNAVNPAWRNTYSHMIQSVSWPLGSSAEFQLETRQNFTFGAMQRWRDVSPGAGSYLAESDILEPDFQQSFYGTAYDRLLKIKKQLDPKDVFFAQTAVGSEFWEVVTANGLPSGNGKLCRVAN
;
A
#
# COMPACT_ATOMS: atom_id res chain seq x y z
N MET A 1 25.79 -16.47 -38.01
CA MET A 1 24.46 -16.22 -37.42
C MET A 1 24.15 -17.13 -36.21
N MET A 2 24.54 -18.42 -36.20
CA MET A 2 24.32 -19.32 -35.04
C MET A 2 25.16 -19.03 -33.76
N ARG A 3 26.25 -18.25 -33.83
CA ARG A 3 27.08 -17.89 -32.66
C ARG A 3 26.57 -16.71 -31.82
N ARG A 4 25.56 -15.96 -32.29
CA ARG A 4 24.92 -14.86 -31.52
C ARG A 4 23.67 -15.31 -30.77
N VAL A 5 23.06 -16.44 -31.16
CA VAL A 5 21.84 -16.97 -30.53
C VAL A 5 22.14 -17.68 -29.21
N LEU A 6 23.36 -18.22 -29.03
CA LEU A 6 23.79 -18.80 -27.74
C LEU A 6 24.18 -17.75 -26.67
N LEU A 7 24.20 -16.45 -26.98
CA LEU A 7 24.55 -15.42 -25.99
C LEU A 7 23.33 -14.89 -25.21
N LEU A 8 22.10 -15.12 -25.69
CA LEU A 8 20.88 -14.56 -25.09
C LEU A 8 20.22 -15.50 -24.07
N ALA A 9 20.44 -16.81 -24.13
CA ALA A 9 19.91 -17.79 -23.17
C ALA A 9 20.63 -17.78 -21.80
N GLY A 10 21.26 -16.67 -21.41
CA GLY A 10 22.14 -16.64 -20.25
C GLY A 10 22.53 -15.25 -19.76
N ILE A 11 21.76 -14.19 -20.02
CA ILE A 11 22.10 -12.83 -19.55
C ILE A 11 22.00 -12.75 -18.02
N VAL A 12 20.91 -13.25 -17.42
CA VAL A 12 20.81 -13.42 -15.96
C VAL A 12 21.85 -14.44 -15.46
N GLY A 13 22.12 -15.50 -16.24
CA GLY A 13 23.16 -16.51 -15.95
C GLY A 13 24.61 -16.02 -16.13
N SER A 14 24.83 -14.84 -16.69
CA SER A 14 26.15 -14.20 -16.90
C SER A 14 26.25 -12.83 -16.22
N ALA A 15 25.31 -12.53 -15.32
CA ALA A 15 25.40 -11.43 -14.38
C ALA A 15 26.75 -11.53 -13.63
N ALA A 16 27.51 -10.45 -13.66
CA ALA A 16 28.81 -10.40 -12.99
C ALA A 16 28.60 -10.01 -11.53
N ALA A 17 29.35 -10.65 -10.63
CA ALA A 17 29.47 -10.16 -9.26
C ALA A 17 30.16 -8.78 -9.29
N TYR A 18 29.43 -7.72 -8.96
CA TYR A 18 29.97 -6.37 -8.87
C TYR A 18 30.98 -6.28 -7.70
N PRO A 19 32.15 -5.63 -7.87
CA PRO A 19 32.93 -5.17 -6.73
C PRO A 19 32.25 -3.92 -6.17
N GLN A 20 31.53 -4.13 -5.07
CA GLN A 20 30.85 -3.17 -4.19
C GLN A 20 31.53 -1.79 -4.07
N GLN A 21 30.73 -0.72 -4.04
CA GLN A 21 30.83 0.21 -2.90
C GLN A 21 30.27 -0.58 -1.71
N PRO A 22 31.03 -0.83 -0.63
CA PRO A 22 30.48 -1.54 0.51
C PRO A 22 29.23 -0.78 0.97
N ALA A 23 28.12 -1.49 1.20
CA ALA A 23 27.02 -0.90 1.93
C ALA A 23 27.60 -0.39 3.26
N THR A 24 27.45 0.90 3.53
CA THR A 24 28.03 1.55 4.72
C THR A 24 27.41 1.02 6.01
N ASP A 25 26.29 0.32 5.90
CA ASP A 25 25.59 -0.39 6.96
C ASP A 25 26.22 -1.76 7.34
N GLY A 26 27.20 -2.24 6.57
CA GLY A 26 27.86 -3.53 6.81
C GLY A 26 26.98 -4.77 6.56
N ALA A 27 25.74 -4.60 6.07
CA ALA A 27 24.83 -5.68 5.76
C ALA A 27 25.19 -6.35 4.42
N LYS A 28 24.98 -7.66 4.33
CA LYS A 28 25.26 -8.42 3.11
C LYS A 28 24.10 -8.28 2.13
N LEU A 29 24.42 -8.20 0.85
CA LEU A 29 23.43 -8.38 -0.22
C LEU A 29 22.88 -9.82 -0.20
N PHE A 30 21.57 -9.97 -0.43
CA PHE A 30 20.97 -11.28 -0.69
C PHE A 30 21.47 -11.86 -2.01
N ASP A 31 21.27 -13.16 -2.22
CA ASP A 31 21.75 -13.83 -3.44
C ASP A 31 21.08 -13.27 -4.71
N PHE A 32 19.78 -12.95 -4.65
CA PHE A 32 19.08 -12.30 -5.75
C PHE A 32 19.58 -10.88 -6.05
N GLU A 33 20.21 -10.22 -5.06
CA GLU A 33 20.78 -8.88 -5.21
C GLU A 33 22.17 -8.90 -5.82
N LYS A 34 22.89 -10.02 -5.77
CA LYS A 34 24.24 -10.16 -6.35
C LYS A 34 24.21 -10.28 -7.87
N ALA A 35 23.09 -10.76 -8.43
CA ALA A 35 22.90 -10.87 -9.86
C ALA A 35 22.44 -9.52 -10.44
N GLN A 36 23.39 -8.71 -10.90
CA GLN A 36 23.18 -7.36 -11.42
C GLN A 36 23.71 -7.20 -12.85
N LEU A 37 23.09 -6.30 -13.60
CA LEU A 37 23.60 -5.81 -14.88
C LEU A 37 24.60 -4.67 -14.65
N THR A 38 25.60 -4.62 -15.53
CA THR A 38 26.61 -3.56 -15.58
C THR A 38 26.64 -2.95 -16.97
N ASP A 39 27.20 -1.74 -17.14
CA ASP A 39 27.43 -1.15 -18.46
C ASP A 39 28.20 -2.11 -19.40
N ASP A 40 29.15 -2.88 -18.87
CA ASP A 40 29.92 -3.86 -19.64
C ASP A 40 29.07 -5.03 -20.14
N ILE A 41 28.11 -5.50 -19.34
CA ILE A 41 27.16 -6.54 -19.75
C ILE A 41 26.20 -5.95 -20.77
N LEU A 42 25.64 -4.78 -20.47
CA LEU A 42 24.65 -4.11 -21.31
C LEU A 42 25.22 -3.72 -22.66
N SER A 43 26.47 -3.28 -22.77
CA SER A 43 27.12 -2.94 -24.04
C SER A 43 27.13 -4.07 -25.08
N LYS A 44 26.91 -5.32 -24.65
CA LYS A 44 26.84 -6.52 -25.49
C LYS A 44 25.42 -6.87 -25.91
N LEU A 45 24.42 -6.19 -25.34
CA LEU A 45 22.99 -6.40 -25.56
C LEU A 45 22.41 -5.36 -26.54
N ASP A 46 21.14 -5.55 -26.88
CA ASP A 46 20.38 -4.58 -27.69
C ASP A 46 20.28 -3.22 -26.96
N GLY A 47 20.19 -2.15 -27.74
CA GLY A 47 20.04 -0.78 -27.23
C GLY A 47 18.83 -0.59 -26.32
N VAL A 48 17.79 -1.41 -26.51
CA VAL A 48 16.57 -1.36 -25.69
C VAL A 48 16.79 -1.75 -24.22
N PHE A 49 17.92 -2.35 -23.87
CA PHE A 49 18.25 -2.76 -22.50
C PHE A 49 19.29 -1.87 -21.81
N GLN A 50 19.81 -0.83 -22.47
CA GLN A 50 20.86 0.03 -21.91
C GLN A 50 20.35 0.86 -20.73
N PHE A 51 21.23 1.20 -19.81
CA PHE A 51 20.99 2.21 -18.78
C PHE A 51 20.83 3.61 -19.39
N ASP A 52 20.20 4.50 -18.63
CA ASP A 52 20.14 5.91 -18.98
C ASP A 52 21.39 6.63 -18.46
N ASN A 53 22.28 6.99 -19.38
CA ASN A 53 23.50 7.74 -19.09
C ASN A 53 23.37 9.23 -19.48
N GLY A 54 22.16 9.72 -19.81
CA GLY A 54 21.89 11.13 -20.14
C GLY A 54 22.16 11.54 -21.60
N ASP A 55 22.92 10.75 -22.36
CA ASP A 55 23.36 11.07 -23.73
C ASP A 55 22.57 10.36 -24.85
N ASP A 56 21.55 9.55 -24.53
CA ASP A 56 20.91 8.69 -25.54
C ASP A 56 19.89 9.44 -26.41
N VAL A 57 20.37 9.94 -27.55
CA VAL A 57 19.62 10.67 -28.59
C VAL A 57 18.39 9.89 -29.11
N ARG A 58 18.39 8.54 -29.03
CA ARG A 58 17.24 7.73 -29.47
C ARG A 58 16.04 7.89 -28.54
N LEU A 59 16.26 8.05 -27.24
CA LEU A 59 15.22 8.27 -26.23
C LEU A 59 14.62 9.67 -26.38
N ASN A 60 15.47 10.68 -26.56
CA ASN A 60 15.05 12.06 -26.78
C ASN A 60 14.13 12.22 -28.01
N SER A 61 14.32 11.43 -29.07
CA SER A 61 13.47 11.50 -30.27
C SER A 61 12.10 10.81 -30.15
N ARG A 62 11.93 9.86 -29.23
CA ARG A 62 10.62 9.22 -28.92
C ARG A 62 9.86 9.95 -27.81
N GLU A 63 10.56 10.68 -26.94
CA GLU A 63 10.00 11.43 -25.81
C GLU A 63 9.62 12.87 -26.15
N ALA A 64 10.31 13.53 -27.07
CA ALA A 64 10.02 14.90 -27.47
C ALA A 64 8.74 14.98 -28.34
N GLY A 65 7.58 14.80 -27.73
CA GLY A 65 6.26 15.01 -28.34
C GLY A 65 5.22 13.89 -28.17
N ALA A 66 5.54 12.79 -27.48
CA ALA A 66 4.55 11.74 -27.23
C ALA A 66 3.59 12.15 -26.11
N GLU A 67 2.32 12.42 -26.47
CA GLU A 67 1.26 12.77 -25.51
C GLU A 67 0.92 11.62 -24.56
N CYS A 68 1.16 10.36 -24.93
CA CYS A 68 0.80 9.19 -24.13
C CYS A 68 1.89 8.11 -24.09
N LYS A 69 1.87 7.29 -23.03
CA LYS A 69 2.63 6.03 -22.98
C LYS A 69 2.12 5.07 -24.07
N VAL A 70 3.04 4.28 -24.62
CA VAL A 70 2.78 3.27 -25.66
C VAL A 70 1.96 2.13 -25.06
N ALA A 71 0.87 1.77 -25.72
CA ALA A 71 -0.07 0.74 -25.29
C ALA A 71 -0.34 -0.31 -26.40
N PRO A 72 -0.85 -1.51 -26.06
CA PRO A 72 -1.19 -2.52 -27.06
C PRO A 72 -2.11 -1.97 -28.16
N GLY A 73 -1.76 -2.23 -29.42
CA GLY A 73 -2.46 -1.72 -30.59
C GLY A 73 -1.85 -0.45 -31.20
N ASP A 74 -1.02 0.28 -30.46
CA ASP A 74 -0.25 1.39 -31.02
C ASP A 74 0.81 0.88 -32.01
N SER A 75 1.11 1.64 -33.07
CA SER A 75 2.16 1.28 -34.03
C SER A 75 3.57 1.23 -33.42
N ALA A 76 3.76 1.90 -32.29
CA ALA A 76 5.01 1.91 -31.52
C ALA A 76 5.11 0.76 -30.51
N TRP A 77 4.03 -0.01 -30.29
CA TRP A 77 4.03 -1.15 -29.38
C TRP A 77 5.07 -2.19 -29.82
N PRO A 78 5.89 -2.75 -28.89
CA PRO A 78 6.88 -3.75 -29.27
C PRO A 78 6.21 -4.96 -29.92
N SER A 79 6.82 -5.46 -30.99
CA SER A 79 6.33 -6.65 -31.69
C SER A 79 6.50 -7.91 -30.83
N ASP A 80 5.80 -8.99 -31.19
CA ASP A 80 5.93 -10.29 -30.52
C ASP A 80 7.39 -10.79 -30.48
N ALA A 81 8.16 -10.52 -31.54
CA ALA A 81 9.58 -10.85 -31.59
C ALA A 81 10.42 -10.02 -30.60
N ALA A 82 10.04 -8.76 -30.33
CA ALA A 82 10.69 -7.94 -29.32
C ALA A 82 10.35 -8.42 -27.90
N TRP A 83 9.08 -8.77 -27.64
CA TRP A 83 8.66 -9.39 -26.39
C TRP A 83 9.31 -10.75 -26.14
N ALA A 84 9.44 -11.59 -27.18
CA ALA A 84 10.16 -12.87 -27.07
C ALA A 84 11.64 -12.68 -26.70
N LYS A 85 12.33 -11.72 -27.32
CA LYS A 85 13.71 -11.37 -26.95
C LYS A 85 13.82 -10.83 -25.53
N PHE A 86 12.85 -10.02 -25.10
CA PHE A 86 12.79 -9.58 -23.71
C PHE A 86 12.62 -10.76 -22.76
N GLY A 87 11.71 -11.70 -23.09
CA GLY A 87 11.53 -12.96 -22.37
C GLY A 87 12.82 -13.78 -22.28
N GLU A 88 13.57 -13.93 -23.37
CA GLU A 88 14.89 -14.58 -23.35
C GLU A 88 15.87 -13.86 -22.40
N ALA A 89 15.84 -12.52 -22.37
CA ALA A 89 16.74 -11.72 -21.53
C ALA A 89 16.40 -11.81 -20.03
N VAL A 90 15.13 -11.71 -19.64
CA VAL A 90 14.70 -11.82 -18.23
C VAL A 90 14.60 -13.26 -17.73
N GLY A 91 14.60 -14.23 -18.66
CA GLY A 91 14.28 -15.63 -18.40
C GLY A 91 12.85 -15.94 -18.85
N THR A 92 12.71 -16.93 -19.74
CA THR A 92 11.44 -17.23 -20.41
C THR A 92 10.30 -17.52 -19.43
N ASP A 93 10.59 -18.19 -18.32
CA ASP A 93 9.61 -18.50 -17.29
C ASP A 93 9.28 -17.30 -16.37
N ALA A 94 10.12 -16.25 -16.39
CA ALA A 94 9.91 -15.05 -15.62
C ALA A 94 8.96 -14.06 -16.31
N LEU A 95 8.94 -14.00 -17.64
CA LEU A 95 8.01 -13.14 -18.37
C LEU A 95 6.63 -13.80 -18.50
N ILE A 96 5.66 -13.28 -17.75
CA ILE A 96 4.31 -13.80 -17.67
C ILE A 96 3.39 -12.96 -18.55
N LYS A 97 2.78 -13.59 -19.56
CA LYS A 97 1.67 -13.00 -20.30
C LYS A 97 0.43 -13.04 -19.40
N THR A 98 -0.17 -11.89 -19.16
CA THR A 98 -1.33 -11.80 -18.26
C THR A 98 -2.52 -12.59 -18.79
N VAL A 99 -3.04 -13.45 -17.92
CA VAL A 99 -4.35 -14.10 -18.05
C VAL A 99 -5.12 -13.71 -16.79
N PRO A 100 -6.24 -12.97 -16.90
CA PRO A 100 -7.02 -12.59 -15.73
C PRO A 100 -7.41 -13.81 -14.89
N LEU A 101 -7.30 -13.70 -13.57
CA LEU A 101 -7.52 -14.81 -12.65
C LEU A 101 -8.90 -15.47 -12.81
N ALA A 102 -9.95 -14.67 -13.10
CA ALA A 102 -11.31 -15.15 -13.34
C ALA A 102 -11.57 -15.65 -14.77
N SER A 103 -10.59 -15.68 -15.68
CA SER A 103 -10.77 -16.18 -17.06
C SER A 103 -11.45 -17.56 -17.15
N PRO A 104 -11.22 -18.51 -16.22
CA PRO A 104 -11.92 -19.79 -16.21
C PRO A 104 -13.45 -19.71 -16.09
N CYS A 105 -14.00 -18.57 -15.64
CA CYS A 105 -15.45 -18.35 -15.53
C CYS A 105 -16.12 -17.96 -16.86
N TYR A 106 -15.36 -17.73 -17.93
CA TYR A 106 -15.88 -17.19 -19.18
C TYR A 106 -15.73 -18.19 -20.34
N SER A 107 -16.70 -18.21 -21.24
CA SER A 107 -16.71 -19.10 -22.41
C SER A 107 -15.48 -18.87 -23.28
N GLY A 108 -14.81 -19.95 -23.69
CA GLY A 108 -13.62 -19.90 -24.53
C GLY A 108 -12.63 -21.01 -24.18
N ASP A 109 -11.39 -20.87 -24.64
CA ASP A 109 -10.36 -21.91 -24.49
C ASP A 109 -9.93 -22.16 -23.04
N LEU A 110 -10.13 -21.17 -22.17
CA LEU A 110 -9.76 -21.24 -20.75
C LEU A 110 -10.93 -21.62 -19.84
N TYR A 111 -12.15 -21.77 -20.37
CA TYR A 111 -13.34 -22.06 -19.57
C TYR A 111 -13.19 -23.36 -18.77
N ASP A 112 -13.42 -23.27 -17.46
CA ASP A 112 -13.38 -24.41 -16.55
C ASP A 112 -14.32 -24.12 -15.38
N ALA A 113 -15.52 -24.72 -15.43
CA ALA A 113 -16.59 -24.50 -14.46
C ALA A 113 -16.16 -24.86 -13.01
N ALA A 114 -15.37 -25.92 -12.84
CA ALA A 114 -14.91 -26.35 -11.52
C ALA A 114 -13.89 -25.37 -10.94
N LYS A 115 -12.97 -24.85 -11.77
CA LYS A 115 -12.08 -23.77 -11.34
C LYS A 115 -12.84 -22.49 -11.05
N CYS A 116 -13.85 -22.13 -11.85
CA CYS A 116 -14.67 -20.96 -11.59
C CYS A 116 -15.40 -21.06 -10.24
N GLU A 117 -15.98 -22.21 -9.91
CA GLU A 117 -16.63 -22.46 -8.63
C GLU A 117 -15.64 -22.34 -7.46
N ALA A 118 -14.43 -22.92 -7.60
CA ALA A 118 -13.37 -22.81 -6.60
C ALA A 118 -12.89 -21.37 -6.40
N LEU A 119 -12.73 -20.61 -7.50
CA LEU A 119 -12.39 -19.19 -7.46
C LEU A 119 -13.49 -18.38 -6.80
N THR A 120 -14.76 -18.61 -7.15
CA THR A 120 -15.92 -17.91 -6.58
C THR A 120 -15.96 -18.06 -5.05
N THR A 121 -15.68 -19.26 -4.55
CA THR A 121 -15.63 -19.54 -3.11
C THR A 121 -14.49 -18.81 -2.39
N ASN A 122 -13.39 -18.55 -3.08
CA ASN A 122 -12.17 -17.96 -2.52
C ASN A 122 -11.91 -16.52 -2.99
N TRP A 123 -12.83 -15.89 -3.73
CA TRP A 123 -12.58 -14.61 -4.41
C TRP A 123 -12.30 -13.45 -3.46
N THR A 124 -12.71 -13.56 -2.20
CA THR A 124 -12.42 -12.52 -1.20
C THR A 124 -11.22 -12.88 -0.31
N ASN A 125 -10.53 -13.99 -0.58
CA ASN A 125 -9.36 -14.44 0.15
C ASN A 125 -8.11 -13.73 -0.41
N SER A 126 -7.43 -12.94 0.42
CA SER A 126 -6.25 -12.18 -0.03
C SER A 126 -5.06 -13.06 -0.45
N PHE A 127 -4.93 -14.28 0.11
CA PHE A 127 -3.91 -15.24 -0.34
C PHE A 127 -4.08 -15.64 -1.82
N LEU A 128 -5.32 -15.69 -2.32
CA LEU A 128 -5.57 -16.01 -3.73
C LEU A 128 -5.00 -14.90 -4.64
N HIS A 129 -5.20 -13.64 -4.29
CA HIS A 129 -4.85 -12.50 -5.14
C HIS A 129 -3.37 -12.11 -5.04
N MET A 130 -2.73 -12.29 -3.87
CA MET A 130 -1.31 -11.95 -3.72
C MET A 130 -0.40 -12.85 -4.55
N GLU A 131 -0.78 -14.13 -4.71
CA GLU A 131 -0.05 -15.13 -5.50
C GLU A 131 -0.25 -14.98 -7.02
N ASP A 132 -1.23 -14.17 -7.45
CA ASP A 132 -1.37 -13.83 -8.87
C ASP A 132 -0.44 -12.65 -9.25
N PRO A 133 0.30 -12.76 -10.37
CA PRO A 133 1.26 -11.74 -10.80
C PRO A 133 0.66 -10.39 -11.19
N THR A 134 -0.66 -10.30 -11.36
CA THR A 134 -1.34 -9.14 -11.95
C THR A 134 -2.58 -8.69 -11.18
N SER A 135 -3.16 -9.56 -10.36
CA SER A 135 -4.41 -9.30 -9.66
C SER A 135 -4.34 -8.07 -8.76
N MET A 136 -5.43 -7.31 -8.75
CA MET A 136 -5.63 -6.16 -7.88
C MET A 136 -6.70 -6.50 -6.85
N MET A 137 -6.43 -6.30 -5.57
CA MET A 137 -7.38 -6.59 -4.48
C MET A 137 -8.51 -5.56 -4.37
N SER A 138 -8.38 -4.44 -5.10
CA SER A 138 -9.40 -3.39 -5.25
C SER A 138 -9.91 -3.35 -6.69
N PRO A 139 -10.81 -4.26 -7.10
CA PRO A 139 -11.17 -4.49 -8.50
C PRO A 139 -11.96 -3.34 -9.15
N VAL A 140 -12.55 -2.45 -8.34
CA VAL A 140 -13.14 -1.20 -8.85
C VAL A 140 -12.15 -0.34 -9.63
N TYR A 141 -10.85 -0.40 -9.28
CA TYR A 141 -9.78 0.30 -10.00
C TYR A 141 -9.17 -0.52 -11.13
N GLN A 142 -9.40 -1.84 -11.13
CA GLN A 142 -9.16 -2.70 -12.28
C GLN A 142 -10.14 -2.39 -13.42
N GLY A 143 -11.34 -1.94 -13.09
CA GLY A 143 -12.41 -1.61 -14.03
C GLY A 143 -13.51 -2.66 -14.10
N LEU A 144 -13.48 -3.66 -13.20
CA LEU A 144 -14.47 -4.75 -13.10
C LEU A 144 -14.66 -5.51 -14.42
N THR A 145 -13.59 -5.69 -15.19
CA THR A 145 -13.69 -6.23 -16.56
C THR A 145 -13.50 -7.73 -16.65
N CYS A 146 -13.17 -8.39 -15.53
CA CYS A 146 -13.07 -9.85 -15.44
C CYS A 146 -13.17 -10.32 -13.98
N GLU A 147 -14.38 -10.31 -13.44
CA GLU A 147 -14.70 -10.84 -12.11
C GLU A 147 -15.18 -12.30 -12.19
N VAL A 148 -15.27 -13.00 -11.07
CA VAL A 148 -15.99 -14.29 -11.02
C VAL A 148 -17.46 -14.08 -11.39
N THR A 149 -18.03 -14.98 -12.19
CA THR A 149 -19.39 -14.86 -12.72
C THR A 149 -20.05 -16.23 -12.87
N ASP A 150 -21.37 -16.28 -12.71
CA ASP A 150 -22.22 -17.45 -13.01
C ASP A 150 -22.71 -17.47 -14.47
N ASP A 151 -22.53 -16.36 -15.20
CA ASP A 151 -22.85 -16.23 -16.61
C ASP A 151 -21.58 -16.28 -17.46
N PRO A 152 -21.22 -17.45 -18.02
CA PRO A 152 -20.03 -17.60 -18.83
C PRO A 152 -20.11 -16.91 -20.19
N THR A 153 -21.26 -16.30 -20.55
CA THR A 153 -21.40 -15.58 -21.84
C THR A 153 -20.94 -14.12 -21.77
N GLN A 154 -20.65 -13.61 -20.56
CA GLN A 154 -20.06 -12.29 -20.36
C GLN A 154 -18.65 -12.21 -20.98
N THR A 155 -18.07 -11.02 -20.97
CA THR A 155 -16.72 -10.78 -21.51
C THR A 155 -15.71 -10.59 -20.39
N CYS A 156 -14.58 -11.31 -20.48
CA CYS A 156 -13.41 -11.09 -19.65
C CYS A 156 -12.33 -10.35 -20.46
N THR A 157 -11.95 -9.16 -20.02
CA THR A 157 -10.83 -8.41 -20.61
C THR A 157 -9.85 -7.96 -19.53
N LEU A 158 -8.66 -7.50 -19.92
CA LEU A 158 -7.61 -7.12 -18.97
C LEU A 158 -7.98 -5.92 -18.09
N GLY A 159 -8.75 -4.95 -18.60
CA GLY A 159 -9.00 -3.69 -17.87
C GLY A 159 -7.67 -3.02 -17.48
N ALA A 160 -7.51 -2.70 -16.19
CA ALA A 160 -6.26 -2.17 -15.64
C ALA A 160 -5.22 -3.23 -15.26
N LEU A 161 -5.46 -4.52 -15.51
CA LEU A 161 -4.41 -5.51 -15.30
C LEU A 161 -3.24 -5.22 -16.27
N PRO A 162 -1.98 -5.35 -15.82
CA PRO A 162 -0.81 -5.24 -16.69
C PRO A 162 -0.92 -6.17 -17.91
N TYR A 163 -0.29 -5.82 -19.04
CA TYR A 163 -0.29 -6.67 -20.24
C TYR A 163 0.72 -7.82 -20.14
N TYR A 164 1.84 -7.56 -19.47
CA TYR A 164 2.84 -8.54 -19.04
C TYR A 164 3.25 -8.25 -17.60
N ALA A 165 3.69 -9.28 -16.89
CA ALA A 165 4.40 -9.16 -15.61
C ALA A 165 5.75 -9.87 -15.71
N VAL A 166 6.73 -9.39 -14.96
CA VAL A 166 8.00 -10.09 -14.75
C VAL A 166 8.04 -10.61 -13.32
N ASN A 167 8.11 -11.93 -13.16
CA ASN A 167 8.34 -12.56 -11.88
C ASN A 167 9.80 -12.35 -11.46
N ILE A 168 10.02 -11.49 -10.47
CA ILE A 168 11.35 -11.09 -10.05
C ILE A 168 11.95 -12.11 -9.08
N SER A 169 13.11 -12.61 -9.45
CA SER A 169 14.00 -13.41 -8.61
C SER A 169 15.45 -12.91 -8.61
N THR A 170 15.76 -11.83 -9.35
CA THR A 170 17.07 -11.17 -9.38
C THR A 170 16.96 -9.67 -9.64
N VAL A 171 17.94 -8.88 -9.17
CA VAL A 171 18.06 -7.45 -9.52
C VAL A 171 18.23 -7.23 -11.03
N ALA A 172 18.95 -8.12 -11.72
CA ALA A 172 19.12 -8.02 -13.17
C ALA A 172 17.78 -8.01 -13.93
N GLN A 173 16.79 -8.78 -13.48
CA GLN A 173 15.44 -8.76 -14.07
C GLN A 173 14.72 -7.42 -13.84
N VAL A 174 14.89 -6.82 -12.66
CA VAL A 174 14.35 -5.49 -12.35
C VAL A 174 14.96 -4.45 -13.30
N GLN A 175 16.29 -4.46 -13.45
CA GLN A 175 17.01 -3.56 -14.34
C GLN A 175 16.59 -3.73 -15.81
N LEU A 176 16.47 -4.97 -16.30
CA LEU A 176 15.97 -5.26 -17.64
C LEU A 176 14.55 -4.74 -17.86
N ALA A 177 13.65 -4.93 -16.90
CA ALA A 177 12.26 -4.48 -17.00
C ALA A 177 12.14 -2.95 -17.02
N ILE A 178 12.86 -2.25 -16.14
CA ILE A 178 12.92 -0.78 -16.13
C ILE A 178 13.45 -0.25 -17.47
N ASN A 179 14.60 -0.78 -17.92
CA ASN A 179 15.22 -0.33 -19.16
C ASN A 179 14.32 -0.62 -20.37
N PHE A 180 13.72 -1.81 -20.46
CA PHE A 180 12.83 -2.16 -21.55
C PHE A 180 11.58 -1.27 -21.59
N ALA A 181 10.95 -1.02 -20.44
CA ALA A 181 9.77 -0.16 -20.37
C ALA A 181 10.10 1.29 -20.74
N ARG A 182 11.14 1.87 -20.10
CA ARG A 182 11.61 3.24 -20.40
C ARG A 182 11.95 3.39 -21.88
N ASN A 183 12.77 2.50 -22.42
CA ASN A 183 13.30 2.64 -23.77
C ASN A 183 12.25 2.39 -24.87
N ASN A 184 11.11 1.77 -24.53
CA ASN A 184 9.94 1.64 -25.41
C ASN A 184 8.79 2.59 -25.06
N ASN A 185 8.96 3.48 -24.07
CA ASN A 185 7.91 4.36 -23.56
C ASN A 185 6.63 3.62 -23.12
N ILE A 186 6.79 2.42 -22.55
CA ILE A 186 5.69 1.62 -22.00
C ILE A 186 5.43 2.06 -20.56
N ARG A 187 4.15 2.08 -20.14
CA ARG A 187 3.79 2.29 -18.74
C ARG A 187 4.41 1.18 -17.88
N LEU A 188 5.20 1.56 -16.88
CA LEU A 188 5.74 0.63 -15.88
C LEU A 188 4.85 0.62 -14.63
N VAL A 189 4.58 -0.56 -14.10
CA VAL A 189 3.87 -0.78 -12.84
C VAL A 189 4.76 -1.60 -11.91
N VAL A 190 4.71 -1.33 -10.61
CA VAL A 190 5.33 -2.18 -9.60
C VAL A 190 4.22 -2.81 -8.77
N LYS A 191 4.14 -4.14 -8.79
CA LYS A 191 3.19 -4.90 -7.98
C LYS A 191 3.96 -5.70 -6.95
N ASN A 192 3.52 -5.59 -5.71
CA ASN A 192 3.87 -6.51 -4.65
C ASN A 192 2.71 -7.51 -4.46
N THR A 193 1.83 -7.26 -3.50
CA THR A 193 0.66 -8.11 -3.22
C THR A 193 -0.57 -7.74 -4.04
N GLY A 194 -0.73 -6.47 -4.44
CA GLY A 194 -1.95 -5.98 -5.09
C GLY A 194 -2.96 -5.33 -4.12
N HIS A 195 -2.56 -5.11 -2.87
CA HIS A 195 -3.41 -4.62 -1.76
C HIS A 195 -3.83 -3.14 -1.85
N ASP A 196 -3.34 -2.39 -2.83
CA ASP A 196 -3.52 -0.94 -2.90
C ASP A 196 -5.00 -0.52 -3.03
N PHE A 197 -5.44 0.42 -2.20
CA PHE A 197 -6.84 0.87 -2.11
C PHE A 197 -7.23 1.84 -3.23
N SER A 198 -6.29 2.30 -4.05
CA SER A 198 -6.49 3.27 -5.14
C SER A 198 -6.01 2.74 -6.50
N GLY A 199 -5.65 1.45 -6.59
CA GLY A 199 -5.21 0.79 -7.80
C GLY A 199 -3.79 1.14 -8.30
N LYS A 200 -2.91 1.68 -7.44
CA LYS A 200 -1.51 2.05 -7.77
C LYS A 200 -0.64 0.87 -8.23
N SER A 201 -1.08 -0.36 -7.97
CA SER A 201 -0.39 -1.60 -8.36
C SER A 201 -0.87 -2.20 -9.69
N GLY A 202 -1.65 -1.44 -10.46
CA GLY A 202 -2.13 -1.83 -11.79
C GLY A 202 -2.07 -0.69 -12.80
N GLY A 203 -2.33 -1.04 -14.06
CA GLY A 203 -2.41 -0.09 -15.17
C GLY A 203 -2.60 -0.77 -16.51
N ALA A 204 -3.59 -0.32 -17.29
CA ALA A 204 -3.82 -0.85 -18.63
C ALA A 204 -2.58 -0.66 -19.53
N GLY A 205 -2.30 -1.68 -20.34
CA GLY A 205 -1.20 -1.65 -21.31
C GLY A 205 0.21 -1.60 -20.69
N SER A 206 0.35 -1.89 -19.40
CA SER A 206 1.63 -1.79 -18.70
C SER A 206 2.48 -3.06 -18.74
N LEU A 207 3.77 -2.90 -18.42
CA LEU A 207 4.64 -3.96 -17.93
C LEU A 207 4.70 -3.87 -16.40
N SER A 208 4.43 -4.97 -15.70
CA SER A 208 4.51 -5.05 -14.24
C SER A 208 5.80 -5.70 -13.78
N ILE A 209 6.44 -5.12 -12.77
CA ILE A 209 7.52 -5.73 -11.99
C ILE A 209 6.88 -6.34 -10.75
N TRP A 210 6.86 -7.67 -10.66
CA TRP A 210 6.22 -8.40 -9.57
C TRP A 210 7.25 -8.82 -8.52
N THR A 211 7.29 -8.09 -7.40
CA THR A 211 8.31 -8.26 -6.34
C THR A 211 7.94 -9.27 -5.26
N HIS A 212 6.75 -9.88 -5.35
CA HIS A 212 6.19 -10.80 -4.34
C HIS A 212 7.14 -11.92 -3.93
N ASN A 213 7.89 -12.48 -4.89
CA ASN A 213 8.76 -13.64 -4.64
C ASN A 213 10.13 -13.29 -4.03
N LEU A 214 10.39 -12.02 -3.72
CA LEU A 214 11.59 -11.61 -2.96
C LEU A 214 11.34 -11.83 -1.46
N LYS A 215 11.50 -13.09 -1.01
CA LYS A 215 11.06 -13.59 0.30
C LYS A 215 12.13 -13.78 1.36
N ASP A 216 13.41 -13.54 1.04
CA ASP A 216 14.49 -13.76 1.99
C ASP A 216 14.31 -12.85 3.23
N ILE A 217 14.51 -13.42 4.42
CA ILE A 217 14.45 -12.73 5.72
C ILE A 217 15.68 -13.14 6.55
N GLU A 218 16.44 -12.18 7.05
CA GLU A 218 17.63 -12.37 7.87
C GLU A 218 17.53 -11.54 9.15
N HIS A 219 17.66 -12.19 10.31
CA HIS A 219 17.83 -11.52 11.60
C HIS A 219 19.26 -11.00 11.73
N ILE A 220 19.39 -9.72 12.10
CA ILE A 220 20.64 -9.04 12.44
C ILE A 220 20.62 -8.79 13.96
N PRO A 221 21.32 -9.58 14.78
CA PRO A 221 21.23 -9.49 16.24
C PRO A 221 21.61 -8.12 16.83
N SER A 222 22.49 -7.39 16.15
CA SER A 222 22.88 -6.04 16.52
C SER A 222 23.29 -5.26 15.27
N TYR A 223 22.42 -4.36 14.83
CA TYR A 223 22.66 -3.39 13.79
C TYR A 223 23.25 -2.12 14.39
N SER A 224 24.25 -1.55 13.72
CA SER A 224 24.80 -0.23 14.02
C SER A 224 25.42 0.31 12.74
N ALA A 225 25.08 1.54 12.37
CA ALA A 225 25.55 2.18 11.15
C ALA A 225 25.74 3.68 11.37
N ALA A 226 26.57 4.31 10.52
CA ALA A 226 26.74 5.76 10.54
C ALA A 226 25.44 6.49 10.17
N GLY A 227 25.23 7.67 10.76
CA GLY A 227 24.07 8.52 10.46
C GLY A 227 22.76 8.15 11.18
N THR A 228 22.78 7.12 12.04
CA THR A 228 21.67 6.78 12.94
C THR A 228 22.18 6.50 14.35
N ASP A 229 21.40 6.92 15.36
CA ASP A 229 21.68 6.61 16.77
C ASP A 229 21.14 5.22 17.18
N TYR A 230 20.49 4.52 16.26
CA TYR A 230 19.95 3.19 16.54
C TYR A 230 21.07 2.16 16.67
N THR A 231 21.10 1.45 17.80
CA THR A 231 21.88 0.23 17.99
C THR A 231 20.97 -0.82 18.63
N GLY A 232 20.76 -1.95 17.96
CA GLY A 232 19.80 -2.95 18.40
C GLY A 232 19.50 -4.02 17.35
N PRO A 233 18.63 -4.99 17.66
CA PRO A 233 18.28 -6.05 16.72
C PRO A 233 17.52 -5.49 15.51
N ALA A 234 17.75 -6.04 14.32
CA ALA A 234 17.10 -5.62 13.10
C ALA A 234 16.78 -6.83 12.22
N PHE A 235 15.91 -6.63 11.22
CA PHE A 235 15.71 -7.62 10.16
C PHE A 235 16.03 -7.00 8.81
N LYS A 236 16.81 -7.70 7.99
CA LYS A 236 16.84 -7.47 6.55
C LYS A 236 15.80 -8.38 5.92
N ALA A 237 14.92 -7.86 5.06
CA ALA A 237 14.02 -8.70 4.29
C ALA A 237 13.78 -8.19 2.87
N GLY A 238 13.53 -9.12 1.96
CA GLY A 238 13.15 -8.82 0.59
C GLY A 238 11.82 -8.06 0.52
N ALA A 239 11.64 -7.27 -0.54
CA ALA A 239 10.46 -6.44 -0.73
C ALA A 239 9.15 -7.23 -0.80
N GLY A 240 9.23 -8.54 -1.07
CA GLY A 240 8.11 -9.48 -1.12
C GLY A 240 7.56 -9.88 0.25
N ALA A 241 8.28 -9.63 1.35
CA ALA A 241 7.88 -10.09 2.67
C ALA A 241 6.57 -9.43 3.16
N GLN A 242 5.63 -10.26 3.62
CA GLN A 242 4.35 -9.82 4.16
C GLN A 242 4.32 -9.79 5.68
N ALA A 243 3.27 -9.15 6.22
CA ALA A 243 3.10 -8.98 7.67
C ALA A 243 3.18 -10.30 8.43
N PHE A 244 2.45 -11.34 7.99
CA PHE A 244 2.47 -12.64 8.68
C PHE A 244 3.87 -13.27 8.71
N GLU A 245 4.60 -13.25 7.59
CA GLU A 245 5.97 -13.81 7.49
C GLU A 245 6.94 -13.08 8.42
N MET A 246 6.85 -11.75 8.45
CA MET A 246 7.74 -10.90 9.26
C MET A 246 7.44 -11.00 10.75
N TYR A 247 6.17 -11.10 11.15
CA TYR A 247 5.81 -11.35 12.55
C TYR A 247 6.22 -12.76 13.01
N GLU A 248 6.06 -13.78 12.17
CA GLU A 248 6.56 -15.12 12.46
C GLU A 248 8.09 -15.16 12.57
N ALA A 249 8.81 -14.42 11.71
CA ALA A 249 10.26 -14.33 11.76
C ALA A 249 10.75 -13.61 13.03
N ALA A 250 10.11 -12.49 13.39
CA ALA A 250 10.46 -11.74 14.59
C ALA A 250 10.19 -12.55 15.87
N HIS A 251 9.02 -13.20 15.95
CA HIS A 251 8.63 -13.98 17.12
C HIS A 251 9.59 -15.15 17.40
N LYS A 252 10.12 -15.82 16.37
CA LYS A 252 11.14 -16.89 16.53
C LYS A 252 12.41 -16.41 17.26
N GLU A 253 12.70 -15.13 17.18
CA GLU A 253 13.86 -14.49 17.81
C GLU A 253 13.49 -13.80 19.14
N GLY A 254 12.24 -13.93 19.61
CA GLY A 254 11.75 -13.20 20.79
C GLY A 254 11.62 -11.70 20.56
N LEU A 255 11.32 -11.30 19.32
CA LEU A 255 11.25 -9.92 18.87
C LEU A 255 9.89 -9.61 18.21
N MET A 256 9.64 -8.31 18.05
CA MET A 256 8.56 -7.73 17.25
C MET A 256 9.15 -6.78 16.20
N VAL A 257 8.38 -6.56 15.14
CA VAL A 257 8.61 -5.52 14.12
C VAL A 257 7.30 -4.76 13.88
N LEU A 258 7.37 -3.56 13.30
CA LEU A 258 6.16 -2.83 12.94
C LEU A 258 5.64 -3.30 11.57
N GLY A 259 4.44 -3.86 11.57
CA GLY A 259 3.64 -4.14 10.38
C GLY A 259 2.20 -3.67 10.56
N GLY A 260 1.37 -3.87 9.54
CA GLY A 260 -0.06 -3.57 9.59
C GLY A 260 -0.89 -4.68 10.24
N GLU A 261 -2.21 -4.46 10.29
CA GLU A 261 -3.20 -5.45 10.71
C GLU A 261 -3.52 -6.49 9.63
N GLY A 262 -3.45 -6.11 8.34
CA GLY A 262 -3.72 -7.02 7.22
C GLY A 262 -2.59 -8.05 7.07
N LYS A 263 -2.94 -9.34 7.09
CA LYS A 263 -1.97 -10.45 7.13
C LYS A 263 -1.11 -10.49 5.87
N THR A 264 -1.74 -10.29 4.71
CA THR A 264 -1.06 -10.39 3.40
C THR A 264 -0.52 -9.05 2.89
N VAL A 265 -0.52 -8.00 3.71
CA VAL A 265 0.10 -6.72 3.35
C VAL A 265 1.61 -6.92 3.21
N GLY A 266 2.16 -6.51 2.07
CA GLY A 266 3.60 -6.49 1.82
C GLY A 266 4.27 -5.36 2.57
N ILE A 267 4.70 -5.61 3.80
CA ILE A 267 5.17 -4.55 4.69
C ILE A 267 6.47 -3.90 4.20
N MET A 268 7.31 -4.68 3.51
CA MET A 268 8.55 -4.23 2.88
C MET A 268 8.33 -3.50 1.54
N GLY A 269 7.07 -3.33 1.12
CA GLY A 269 6.69 -2.68 -0.13
C GLY A 269 6.09 -1.28 0.09
N GLY A 270 4.95 -1.05 -0.58
CA GLY A 270 4.23 0.22 -0.53
C GLY A 270 3.78 0.65 0.87
N TYR A 271 3.66 -0.29 1.81
CA TYR A 271 3.28 -0.01 3.20
C TYR A 271 4.33 0.86 3.91
N MET A 272 5.58 0.39 4.07
CA MET A 272 6.65 1.21 4.66
C MET A 272 7.00 2.41 3.79
N GLN A 273 6.90 2.29 2.46
CA GLN A 273 7.19 3.41 1.57
C GLN A 273 6.16 4.54 1.68
N GLY A 274 4.90 4.22 2.01
CA GLY A 274 3.82 5.20 2.17
C GLY A 274 3.62 5.72 3.60
N GLY A 275 4.37 5.19 4.57
CA GLY A 275 4.16 5.43 5.99
C GLY A 275 4.00 4.10 6.72
N GLY A 276 2.79 3.56 6.76
CA GLY A 276 2.46 2.31 7.44
C GLY A 276 2.11 2.52 8.91
N HIS A 277 0.82 2.57 9.22
CA HIS A 277 0.34 2.55 10.61
C HIS A 277 0.26 1.12 11.14
N SER A 278 0.47 0.97 12.45
CA SER A 278 0.64 -0.33 13.11
C SER A 278 -0.09 -0.37 14.46
N PRO A 279 -0.50 -1.56 14.94
CA PRO A 279 -0.86 -1.79 16.34
C PRO A 279 0.18 -1.29 17.36
N LEU A 280 1.43 -1.14 16.94
CA LEU A 280 2.55 -0.66 17.76
C LEU A 280 2.91 0.80 17.49
N SER A 281 2.15 1.52 16.67
CA SER A 281 2.53 2.87 16.24
C SER A 281 2.57 3.88 17.38
N SER A 282 1.70 3.74 18.38
CA SER A 282 1.71 4.61 19.57
C SER A 282 2.94 4.37 20.48
N LEU A 283 3.68 3.28 20.29
CA LEU A 283 4.91 2.99 21.04
C LEU A 283 6.19 3.35 20.27
N TYR A 284 6.19 3.12 18.96
CA TYR A 284 7.43 3.15 18.17
C TYR A 284 7.37 4.06 16.94
N GLY A 285 6.24 4.73 16.67
CA GLY A 285 6.05 5.61 15.53
C GLY A 285 5.46 4.90 14.30
N ILE A 286 5.61 5.51 13.13
CA ILE A 286 5.13 4.96 11.85
C ILE A 286 6.13 3.92 11.32
N ALA A 287 5.71 2.95 10.50
CA ALA A 287 6.59 1.89 10.01
C ALA A 287 7.77 2.43 9.17
N ALA A 288 7.57 3.50 8.40
CA ALA A 288 8.64 4.22 7.71
C ALA A 288 9.73 4.79 8.65
N ASP A 289 9.41 5.02 9.92
CA ASP A 289 10.36 5.48 10.95
C ASP A 289 11.34 4.35 11.37
N GLN A 290 11.00 3.10 11.02
CA GLN A 290 11.76 1.90 11.38
C GLN A 290 12.80 1.50 10.34
N VAL A 291 12.74 2.08 9.14
CA VAL A 291 13.67 1.73 8.07
C VAL A 291 15.05 2.30 8.34
N LEU A 292 16.07 1.44 8.21
CA LEU A 292 17.48 1.73 8.44
C LEU A 292 18.30 1.81 7.14
N SER A 293 17.91 1.04 6.12
CA SER A 293 18.57 0.98 4.80
C SER A 293 17.59 0.39 3.78
N MET A 294 17.73 0.73 2.50
CA MET A 294 16.96 0.15 1.39
C MET A 294 17.85 -0.14 0.18
N GLU A 295 17.65 -1.28 -0.46
CA GLU A 295 18.25 -1.61 -1.74
C GLU A 295 17.25 -1.31 -2.88
N VAL A 296 17.69 -0.54 -3.87
CA VAL A 296 16.77 0.11 -4.83
C VAL A 296 17.34 0.08 -6.24
N THR A 297 16.49 -0.24 -7.23
CA THR A 297 16.80 0.02 -8.64
C THR A 297 16.11 1.31 -9.11
N THR A 298 16.90 2.30 -9.53
CA THR A 298 16.44 3.64 -9.94
C THR A 298 15.94 3.69 -11.38
N ALA A 299 15.32 4.82 -11.77
CA ALA A 299 14.70 4.98 -13.09
C ALA A 299 15.68 4.89 -14.27
N ASP A 300 16.97 5.19 -14.03
CA ASP A 300 18.07 5.03 -14.99
C ASP A 300 18.56 3.57 -15.08
N GLY A 301 18.05 2.68 -14.24
CA GLY A 301 18.36 1.25 -14.19
C GLY A 301 19.50 0.88 -13.26
N LYS A 302 20.07 1.82 -12.49
CA LYS A 302 21.16 1.51 -11.54
C LYS A 302 20.62 0.89 -10.26
N PHE A 303 21.38 -0.04 -9.69
CA PHE A 303 21.10 -0.63 -8.38
C PHE A 303 21.96 0.08 -7.31
N VAL A 304 21.31 0.62 -6.29
CA VAL A 304 21.93 1.47 -5.27
C VAL A 304 21.41 1.14 -3.88
N THR A 305 22.26 1.34 -2.88
CA THR A 305 21.88 1.35 -1.46
C THR A 305 21.50 2.78 -1.06
N ALA A 306 20.31 2.95 -0.47
CA ALA A 306 19.84 4.20 0.09
C ALA A 306 19.76 4.09 1.62
N ASP A 307 20.60 4.85 2.31
CA ASP A 307 20.69 4.86 3.78
C ASP A 307 20.98 6.29 4.31
N PHE A 308 21.36 6.41 5.57
CA PHE A 308 21.63 7.71 6.21
C PHE A 308 22.88 8.43 5.68
N THR A 309 23.72 7.77 4.90
CA THR A 309 25.00 8.31 4.39
C THR A 309 25.16 8.20 2.88
N GLN A 310 24.38 7.34 2.22
CA GLN A 310 24.39 7.11 0.77
C GLN A 310 23.00 7.34 0.19
N ASN A 311 22.93 8.05 -0.95
CA ASN A 311 21.67 8.37 -1.64
C ASN A 311 20.60 8.93 -0.70
N THR A 312 21.01 9.84 0.20
CA THR A 312 20.20 10.28 1.35
C THR A 312 18.88 10.95 0.97
N ASP A 313 18.83 11.67 -0.15
CA ASP A 313 17.58 12.24 -0.66
C ASP A 313 16.61 11.15 -1.17
N LEU A 314 17.12 10.10 -1.82
CA LEU A 314 16.32 8.93 -2.20
C LEU A 314 15.84 8.17 -0.94
N PHE A 315 16.72 7.97 0.04
CA PHE A 315 16.37 7.34 1.31
C PHE A 315 15.28 8.09 2.05
N TRP A 316 15.40 9.42 2.13
CA TRP A 316 14.38 10.28 2.73
C TRP A 316 13.05 10.16 1.98
N ALA A 317 13.07 10.21 0.64
CA ALA A 317 11.86 10.12 -0.18
C ALA A 317 11.16 8.76 -0.09
N LEU A 318 11.91 7.66 -0.04
CA LEU A 318 11.35 6.31 0.08
C LEU A 318 10.71 6.04 1.46
N ARG A 319 10.98 6.85 2.48
CA ARG A 319 10.42 6.70 3.82
C ARG A 319 9.21 7.63 4.02
N GLY A 320 8.15 7.38 3.28
CA GLY A 320 6.87 8.10 3.37
C GLY A 320 6.39 8.76 2.07
N GLY A 321 7.23 8.87 1.04
CA GLY A 321 6.88 9.45 -0.25
C GLY A 321 6.01 8.56 -1.16
N GLY A 322 5.72 7.33 -0.73
CA GLY A 322 4.88 6.37 -1.45
C GLY A 322 5.67 5.46 -2.41
N GLY A 323 5.19 4.23 -2.55
CA GLY A 323 5.74 3.24 -3.48
C GLY A 323 5.52 3.60 -4.95
N SER A 324 6.17 2.87 -5.84
CA SER A 324 6.02 3.01 -7.31
C SER A 324 6.34 4.41 -7.86
N THR A 325 7.20 5.16 -7.16
CA THR A 325 7.46 6.58 -7.45
C THR A 325 8.94 6.90 -7.68
N PHE A 326 9.84 6.43 -6.81
CA PHE A 326 11.26 6.82 -6.82
C PHE A 326 12.21 5.71 -7.31
N GLY A 327 11.73 4.49 -7.43
CA GLY A 327 12.51 3.31 -7.78
C GLY A 327 11.77 2.02 -7.45
N VAL A 328 12.40 0.89 -7.77
CA VAL A 328 11.95 -0.44 -7.35
C VAL A 328 12.81 -0.88 -6.16
N VAL A 329 12.21 -0.91 -4.97
CA VAL A 329 12.86 -1.43 -3.76
C VAL A 329 12.89 -2.97 -3.83
N THR A 330 14.05 -3.57 -3.54
CA THR A 330 14.24 -5.03 -3.55
C THR A 330 14.42 -5.63 -2.17
N SER A 331 14.98 -4.87 -1.21
CA SER A 331 15.01 -5.24 0.20
C SER A 331 15.14 -4.01 1.11
N LEU A 332 14.78 -4.16 2.38
CA LEU A 332 14.94 -3.15 3.42
C LEU A 332 15.57 -3.77 4.66
N ILE A 333 16.24 -2.95 5.45
CA ILE A 333 16.61 -3.24 6.82
C ILE A 333 15.70 -2.44 7.76
N ILE A 334 15.07 -3.10 8.73
CA ILE A 334 14.13 -2.50 9.68
C ILE A 334 14.52 -2.80 11.12
N LYS A 335 14.25 -1.85 12.02
CA LYS A 335 14.40 -2.03 13.48
C LYS A 335 13.51 -3.16 13.99
N ALA A 336 13.98 -3.85 15.02
CA ALA A 336 13.20 -4.80 15.80
C ALA A 336 13.22 -4.41 17.29
N TYR A 337 12.25 -4.95 18.04
CA TYR A 337 12.00 -4.63 19.44
C TYR A 337 11.81 -5.91 20.25
N PRO A 338 12.17 -5.96 21.54
CA PRO A 338 11.85 -7.10 22.39
C PRO A 338 10.35 -7.39 22.37
N ASP A 339 9.97 -8.67 22.32
CA ASP A 339 8.57 -9.08 22.41
C ASP A 339 7.94 -8.67 23.74
N MET A 340 6.62 -8.55 23.75
CA MET A 340 5.87 -8.11 24.91
C MET A 340 4.50 -8.76 24.99
N GLN A 341 3.99 -8.84 26.22
CA GLN A 341 2.60 -9.22 26.48
C GLN A 341 1.65 -8.26 25.74
N PHE A 342 0.53 -8.79 25.28
CA PHE A 342 -0.42 -8.04 24.48
C PHE A 342 -1.84 -8.37 24.91
N THR A 343 -2.67 -7.36 25.22
CA THR A 343 -4.07 -7.57 25.57
C THR A 343 -5.00 -6.99 24.52
N ALA A 344 -6.00 -7.76 24.12
CA ALA A 344 -7.04 -7.35 23.17
C ALA A 344 -8.41 -7.44 23.83
N SER A 345 -9.25 -6.43 23.60
CA SER A 345 -10.63 -6.41 24.07
C SER A 345 -11.59 -6.15 22.90
N ASN A 346 -12.59 -7.03 22.77
CA ASN A 346 -13.64 -6.92 21.77
C ASN A 346 -14.99 -6.62 22.44
N PHE A 347 -15.78 -5.74 21.85
CA PHE A 347 -17.13 -5.45 22.31
C PHE A 347 -17.95 -4.70 21.27
N SER A 348 -19.28 -4.70 21.44
CA SER A 348 -20.17 -3.94 20.57
C SER A 348 -21.43 -3.51 21.30
N PHE A 349 -22.09 -2.48 20.77
CA PHE A 349 -23.44 -2.10 21.14
C PHE A 349 -24.14 -1.49 19.92
N ALA A 350 -25.47 -1.64 19.86
CA ALA A 350 -26.27 -1.21 18.73
C ALA A 350 -27.55 -0.55 19.21
N VAL A 351 -28.16 0.27 18.35
CA VAL A 351 -29.53 0.77 18.56
C VAL A 351 -30.51 -0.41 18.54
N GLY A 352 -31.38 -0.50 19.55
CA GLY A 352 -32.34 -1.59 19.71
C GLY A 352 -32.55 -1.98 21.17
N GLY A 353 -33.65 -2.68 21.46
CA GLY A 353 -34.03 -2.99 22.84
C GLY A 353 -34.20 -1.70 23.66
N ASP A 354 -33.42 -1.57 24.73
CA ASP A 354 -33.42 -0.40 25.62
C ASP A 354 -32.48 0.73 25.16
N VAL A 355 -31.70 0.52 24.09
CA VAL A 355 -30.74 1.50 23.57
C VAL A 355 -31.39 2.37 22.51
N THR A 356 -31.69 3.62 22.87
CA THR A 356 -32.20 4.64 21.93
C THR A 356 -31.09 5.16 21.01
N LEU A 357 -31.47 5.73 19.86
CA LEU A 357 -30.52 6.39 18.95
C LEU A 357 -29.79 7.56 19.63
N GLU A 358 -30.47 8.30 20.49
CA GLU A 358 -29.87 9.39 21.28
C GLU A 358 -28.82 8.88 22.26
N ASN A 359 -29.13 7.82 23.01
CA ASN A 359 -28.20 7.19 23.94
C ASN A 359 -26.99 6.59 23.22
N PHE A 360 -27.22 5.93 22.08
CA PHE A 360 -26.14 5.43 21.23
C PHE A 360 -25.15 6.54 20.86
N TRP A 361 -25.65 7.64 20.30
CA TRP A 361 -24.82 8.76 19.87
C TRP A 361 -24.13 9.46 21.03
N THR A 362 -24.77 9.53 22.20
CA THR A 362 -24.16 10.05 23.42
C THR A 362 -23.01 9.16 23.88
N GLY A 363 -23.19 7.84 23.85
CA GLY A 363 -22.13 6.87 24.17
C GLY A 363 -20.92 6.98 23.24
N VAL A 364 -21.15 7.09 21.92
CA VAL A 364 -20.09 7.30 20.93
C VAL A 364 -19.40 8.65 21.12
N ARG A 365 -20.13 9.73 21.36
CA ARG A 365 -19.54 11.05 21.62
C ARG A 365 -18.62 11.00 22.84
N ASN A 366 -19.07 10.39 23.93
CA ASN A 366 -18.28 10.26 25.15
C ASN A 366 -17.00 9.45 24.94
N TYR A 367 -17.01 8.44 24.05
CA TYR A 367 -15.82 7.65 23.73
C TYR A 367 -14.67 8.53 23.21
N LEU A 368 -14.99 9.56 22.42
CA LEU A 368 -13.99 10.46 21.84
C LEU A 368 -13.22 11.23 22.91
N ASP A 369 -13.80 11.50 24.09
CA ASP A 369 -13.12 12.21 25.18
C ASP A 369 -11.90 11.44 25.73
N TYR A 370 -11.84 10.13 25.52
CA TYR A 370 -10.79 9.26 26.04
C TYR A 370 -9.58 9.09 25.11
N PHE A 371 -9.65 9.59 23.87
CA PHE A 371 -8.56 9.41 22.89
C PHE A 371 -7.22 9.93 23.39
N PRO A 372 -7.11 11.14 24.00
CA PRO A 372 -5.85 11.60 24.55
C PRO A 372 -5.30 10.69 25.65
N SER A 373 -6.15 10.22 26.57
CA SER A 373 -5.73 9.33 27.67
C SER A 373 -5.34 7.94 27.17
N PHE A 374 -6.06 7.38 26.20
CA PHE A 374 -5.70 6.10 25.60
C PHE A 374 -4.40 6.20 24.81
N SER A 375 -4.20 7.29 24.06
CA SER A 375 -2.95 7.54 23.34
C SER A 375 -1.75 7.65 24.29
N ALA A 376 -1.91 8.34 25.43
CA ALA A 376 -0.86 8.45 26.45
C ALA A 376 -0.46 7.08 27.06
N GLU A 377 -1.38 6.11 27.03
CA GLU A 377 -1.17 4.75 27.52
C GLU A 377 -0.66 3.79 26.42
N GLY A 378 -0.36 4.30 25.22
CA GLY A 378 0.13 3.51 24.09
C GLY A 378 -0.93 2.62 23.46
N ILE A 379 -2.22 2.91 23.68
CA ILE A 379 -3.33 2.13 23.14
C ILE A 379 -3.42 2.31 21.62
N TYR A 380 -3.73 1.20 20.96
CA TYR A 380 -4.25 1.17 19.60
C TYR A 380 -5.69 0.65 19.66
N ALA A 381 -6.65 1.34 19.06
CA ALA A 381 -8.04 0.87 19.08
C ALA A 381 -8.61 0.88 17.67
N TYR A 382 -9.09 -0.27 17.20
CA TYR A 382 -9.71 -0.44 15.88
C TYR A 382 -11.22 -0.61 16.04
N TRP A 383 -11.98 0.38 15.57
CA TRP A 383 -13.42 0.44 15.79
C TRP A 383 -14.19 0.91 14.57
N PHE A 384 -15.48 0.60 14.58
CA PHE A 384 -16.38 0.80 13.47
C PHE A 384 -17.68 1.45 13.93
N ILE A 385 -18.28 2.24 13.04
CA ILE A 385 -19.72 2.49 13.06
C ILE A 385 -20.30 1.90 11.77
N LEU A 386 -21.15 0.90 11.93
CA LEU A 386 -21.79 0.18 10.85
C LEU A 386 -23.28 0.53 10.81
N ALA A 387 -23.85 0.66 9.61
CA ALA A 387 -25.29 0.73 9.45
C ALA A 387 -25.94 -0.62 9.86
N GLY A 388 -27.11 -0.56 10.49
CA GLY A 388 -27.88 -1.73 10.89
C GLY A 388 -29.38 -1.49 10.72
N GLU A 389 -30.19 -2.55 10.81
CA GLU A 389 -31.63 -2.52 10.53
C GLU A 389 -32.41 -1.55 11.43
N THR A 390 -32.06 -1.52 12.72
CA THR A 390 -32.70 -0.69 13.75
C THR A 390 -31.97 0.63 13.99
N GLY A 391 -30.79 0.81 13.37
CA GLY A 391 -29.89 1.94 13.57
C GLY A 391 -28.42 1.52 13.56
N PRO A 392 -27.50 2.44 13.85
CA PRO A 392 -26.06 2.17 13.82
C PRO A 392 -25.63 1.18 14.91
N THR A 393 -24.52 0.49 14.63
CA THR A 393 -23.79 -0.38 15.56
C THR A 393 -22.38 0.16 15.75
N PHE A 394 -21.96 0.32 17.00
CA PHE A 394 -20.57 0.55 17.38
C PHE A 394 -19.91 -0.80 17.61
N LYS A 395 -18.77 -1.03 16.98
CA LYS A 395 -18.03 -2.29 17.09
C LYS A 395 -16.55 -2.01 17.37
N MET A 396 -16.04 -2.52 18.49
CA MET A 396 -14.62 -2.52 18.81
C MET A 396 -14.04 -3.88 18.48
N MET A 397 -13.10 -3.93 17.53
CA MET A 397 -12.41 -5.15 17.11
C MET A 397 -11.03 -4.83 16.56
N PRO A 398 -9.99 -4.71 17.40
CA PRO A 398 -10.03 -4.70 18.87
C PRO A 398 -9.55 -3.38 19.50
N PHE A 399 -9.82 -3.22 20.80
CA PHE A 399 -9.09 -2.32 21.69
C PHE A 399 -7.83 -3.03 22.15
N LEU A 400 -6.67 -2.54 21.72
CA LEU A 400 -5.37 -3.16 21.96
C LEU A 400 -4.56 -2.36 22.98
N ALA A 401 -4.06 -3.10 23.96
CA ALA A 401 -3.25 -2.59 25.04
C ALA A 401 -1.91 -3.35 25.10
N PRO A 402 -0.92 -2.92 24.32
CA PRO A 402 0.42 -3.48 24.37
C PRO A 402 1.06 -3.33 25.76
N GLY A 403 1.67 -4.40 26.27
CA GLY A 403 2.38 -4.43 27.56
C GLY A 403 1.47 -4.37 28.80
N LYS A 404 0.15 -4.48 28.65
CA LYS A 404 -0.81 -4.42 29.76
C LYS A 404 -1.51 -5.76 29.98
N THR A 405 -1.93 -5.99 31.21
CA THR A 405 -2.76 -7.12 31.64
C THR A 405 -4.25 -6.90 31.35
N THR A 406 -5.07 -7.95 31.48
CA THR A 406 -6.54 -7.86 31.44
C THR A 406 -7.08 -6.84 32.45
N ASP A 407 -6.58 -6.84 33.69
CA ASP A 407 -7.08 -5.95 34.74
C ASP A 407 -6.76 -4.49 34.44
N GLU A 408 -5.54 -4.19 33.98
CA GLU A 408 -5.14 -2.84 33.56
C GLU A 408 -5.97 -2.37 32.36
N THR A 409 -6.18 -3.25 31.37
CA THR A 409 -6.98 -2.94 30.17
C THR A 409 -8.44 -2.67 30.53
N ASN A 410 -9.03 -3.50 31.39
CA ASN A 410 -10.39 -3.30 31.87
C ASN A 410 -10.50 -2.03 32.71
N ALA A 411 -9.48 -1.68 33.50
CA ALA A 411 -9.46 -0.44 34.26
C ALA A 411 -9.42 0.80 33.36
N LEU A 412 -8.74 0.74 32.20
CA LEU A 412 -8.76 1.82 31.20
C LEU A 412 -10.15 2.00 30.58
N LEU A 413 -10.86 0.91 30.29
CA LEU A 413 -12.19 0.95 29.68
C LEU A 413 -13.31 1.30 30.69
N ALA A 414 -13.13 0.96 31.97
CA ALA A 414 -14.16 1.05 33.00
C ALA A 414 -14.86 2.43 33.11
N PRO A 415 -14.18 3.58 33.03
CA PRO A 415 -14.84 4.88 33.10
C PRO A 415 -15.87 5.10 31.99
N TRP A 416 -15.53 4.76 30.75
CA TRP A 416 -16.43 4.90 29.61
C TRP A 416 -17.56 3.87 29.65
N LEU A 417 -17.27 2.63 30.04
CA LEU A 417 -18.31 1.59 30.22
C LEU A 417 -19.33 1.98 31.29
N ALA A 418 -18.92 2.67 32.36
CA ALA A 418 -19.83 3.20 33.35
C ALA A 418 -20.75 4.31 32.78
N GLN A 419 -20.23 5.15 31.88
CA GLN A 419 -21.04 6.14 31.16
C GLN A 419 -22.04 5.47 30.21
N LEU A 420 -21.65 4.39 29.52
CA LEU A 420 -22.57 3.59 28.71
C LEU A 420 -23.68 2.96 29.55
N ALA A 421 -23.35 2.37 30.70
CA ALA A 421 -24.34 1.77 31.60
C ALA A 421 -25.37 2.80 32.11
N ALA A 422 -24.94 4.03 32.39
CA ALA A 422 -25.84 5.14 32.77
C ALA A 422 -26.80 5.56 31.64
N LEU A 423 -26.49 5.19 30.39
CA LEU A 423 -27.34 5.39 29.21
C LEU A 423 -28.16 4.12 28.87
N ASN A 424 -28.24 3.16 29.78
CA ASN A 424 -28.84 1.83 29.57
C ASN A 424 -28.15 1.00 28.47
N ILE A 425 -26.87 1.28 28.18
CA ILE A 425 -26.06 0.52 27.24
C ILE A 425 -25.16 -0.41 28.04
N ASN A 426 -25.60 -1.66 28.23
CA ASN A 426 -24.84 -2.66 28.98
C ASN A 426 -23.94 -3.46 28.04
N VAL A 427 -22.63 -3.25 28.16
CA VAL A 427 -21.61 -3.92 27.35
C VAL A 427 -20.69 -4.72 28.28
N THR A 428 -20.40 -5.97 27.91
CA THR A 428 -19.38 -6.77 28.58
C THR A 428 -18.23 -6.99 27.60
N PRO A 429 -17.06 -6.35 27.83
CA PRO A 429 -15.89 -6.58 27.01
C PRO A 429 -15.36 -8.01 27.12
N GLU A 430 -15.01 -8.58 25.97
CA GLU A 430 -14.28 -9.84 25.87
C GLU A 430 -12.78 -9.52 25.81
N THR A 431 -12.14 -9.48 26.99
CA THR A 431 -10.73 -9.10 27.15
C THR A 431 -9.85 -10.31 27.39
N THR A 432 -8.84 -10.50 26.53
CA THR A 432 -7.86 -11.59 26.63
C THR A 432 -6.43 -11.05 26.55
N THR A 433 -5.60 -11.47 27.50
CA THR A 433 -4.15 -11.25 27.48
C THR A 433 -3.45 -12.44 26.82
N TYR A 434 -2.48 -12.14 25.96
CA TYR A 434 -1.63 -13.08 25.26
C TYR A 434 -0.17 -12.87 25.69
N ASP A 435 0.60 -13.94 25.83
CA ASP A 435 1.97 -13.88 26.35
C ASP A 435 2.95 -13.20 25.39
N ASP A 436 2.62 -13.16 24.10
CA ASP A 436 3.43 -12.61 23.01
C ASP A 436 2.59 -11.86 21.97
N PHE A 437 3.24 -10.99 21.20
CA PHE A 437 2.57 -10.17 20.20
C PHE A 437 2.01 -10.95 19.01
N LEU A 438 2.70 -11.98 18.51
CA LEU A 438 2.26 -12.72 17.32
C LEU A 438 0.95 -13.47 17.59
N THR A 439 0.85 -14.15 18.74
CA THR A 439 -0.35 -14.86 19.18
C THR A 439 -1.50 -13.88 19.36
N GLY A 440 -1.24 -12.76 20.04
CA GLY A 440 -2.23 -11.69 20.25
C GLY A 440 -2.72 -11.08 18.93
N TRP A 441 -1.81 -10.72 18.03
CA TRP A 441 -2.12 -10.20 16.70
C TRP A 441 -2.92 -11.20 15.87
N THR A 442 -2.54 -12.48 15.88
CA THR A 442 -3.23 -13.54 15.12
C THR A 442 -4.68 -13.72 15.56
N ALA A 443 -4.94 -13.61 16.87
CA ALA A 443 -6.27 -13.71 17.45
C ALA A 443 -7.09 -12.42 17.26
N ALA A 444 -6.44 -11.26 17.33
CA ALA A 444 -7.04 -9.94 17.20
C ALA A 444 -7.46 -9.59 15.76
N PHE A 445 -6.67 -10.02 14.77
CA PHE A 445 -6.83 -9.62 13.38
C PHE A 445 -7.06 -10.86 12.49
N PRO A 446 -8.32 -11.15 12.11
CA PRO A 446 -8.60 -12.20 11.14
C PRO A 446 -8.08 -11.82 9.75
N LEU A 447 -8.05 -12.79 8.84
CA LEU A 447 -7.68 -12.53 7.45
C LEU A 447 -8.61 -11.46 6.83
N GLU A 448 -8.01 -10.47 6.20
CA GLU A 448 -8.71 -9.38 5.54
C GLU A 448 -9.55 -9.86 4.35
N VAL A 449 -10.71 -9.22 4.18
CA VAL A 449 -11.63 -9.47 3.06
C VAL A 449 -11.34 -8.47 1.94
N VAL A 450 -10.93 -8.99 0.79
CA VAL A 450 -10.56 -8.20 -0.40
C VAL A 450 -11.59 -8.35 -1.52
N SER A 451 -11.30 -7.80 -2.70
CA SER A 451 -12.08 -7.94 -3.92
C SER A 451 -13.50 -7.37 -3.82
N LYS A 452 -13.64 -6.25 -3.10
CA LYS A 452 -14.90 -5.52 -2.99
C LYS A 452 -15.17 -4.77 -4.30
N THR A 453 -16.28 -5.10 -4.96
CA THR A 453 -16.61 -4.63 -6.32
C THR A 453 -17.48 -3.38 -6.38
N HIS A 454 -17.96 -2.89 -5.24
CA HIS A 454 -18.99 -1.85 -5.20
C HIS A 454 -18.80 -0.87 -4.03
N VAL A 455 -17.54 -0.52 -3.75
CA VAL A 455 -17.16 0.35 -2.64
C VAL A 455 -16.09 1.35 -3.08
N ALA A 456 -16.15 2.56 -2.53
CA ALA A 456 -15.05 3.52 -2.53
C ALA A 456 -14.81 4.00 -1.10
N SER A 457 -13.56 4.28 -0.76
CA SER A 457 -13.15 4.71 0.58
C SER A 457 -12.30 5.96 0.49
N GLY A 458 -12.40 6.82 1.49
CA GLY A 458 -11.53 7.97 1.70
C GLY A 458 -11.20 8.10 3.18
N SER A 459 -10.08 8.74 3.50
CA SER A 459 -9.61 8.84 4.89
C SER A 459 -9.22 10.24 5.29
N ARG A 460 -9.10 10.46 6.60
CA ARG A 460 -8.61 11.69 7.19
C ARG A 460 -7.85 11.36 8.48
N LEU A 461 -6.73 12.05 8.70
CA LEU A 461 -6.12 12.09 10.03
C LEU A 461 -6.86 13.14 10.87
N TRP A 462 -7.04 12.89 12.16
CA TRP A 462 -7.72 13.78 13.07
C TRP A 462 -6.73 14.42 14.03
N PRO A 463 -6.44 15.71 13.81
CA PRO A 463 -5.33 16.37 14.47
C PRO A 463 -5.65 16.59 15.95
N LYS A 464 -4.61 16.67 16.78
CA LYS A 464 -4.78 16.79 18.24
C LYS A 464 -5.61 18.00 18.63
N GLU A 465 -5.59 19.06 17.83
CA GLU A 465 -6.36 20.29 17.98
C GLU A 465 -7.88 20.07 17.98
N ASN A 466 -8.38 18.98 17.37
CA ASN A 466 -9.79 18.63 17.49
C ASN A 466 -10.20 18.29 18.94
N TRP A 467 -9.25 17.99 19.82
CA TRP A 467 -9.46 17.74 21.25
C TRP A 467 -9.11 18.94 22.14
N ASP A 468 -8.58 20.05 21.60
CA ASP A 468 -8.19 21.22 22.40
C ASP A 468 -9.38 21.90 23.08
N ASN A 469 -10.56 21.82 22.46
CA ASN A 469 -11.77 22.37 23.01
C ASN A 469 -13.03 21.61 22.56
N LYS A 470 -14.11 21.82 23.32
CA LYS A 470 -15.38 21.14 23.11
C LYS A 470 -16.03 21.45 21.76
N GLU A 471 -15.88 22.66 21.23
CA GLU A 471 -16.49 23.06 19.96
C GLU A 471 -15.89 22.28 18.78
N ALA A 472 -14.55 22.21 18.71
CA ALA A 472 -13.85 21.44 17.67
C ALA A 472 -14.15 19.93 17.76
N LEU A 473 -14.21 19.40 18.98
CA LEU A 473 -14.52 17.99 19.23
C LEU A 473 -15.97 17.65 18.85
N ASP A 474 -16.92 18.52 19.19
CA ASP A 474 -18.33 18.36 18.83
C ASP A 474 -18.53 18.54 17.30
N ALA A 475 -17.79 19.42 16.65
CA ALA A 475 -17.81 19.57 15.19
C ALA A 475 -17.32 18.29 14.47
N MET A 476 -16.21 17.71 14.92
CA MET A 476 -15.72 16.40 14.44
C MET A 476 -16.76 15.31 14.65
N PHE A 477 -17.30 15.19 15.86
CA PHE A 477 -18.33 14.20 16.18
C PHE A 477 -19.55 14.33 15.28
N ASN A 478 -20.06 15.55 15.08
CA ASN A 478 -21.22 15.81 14.24
C ASN A 478 -20.95 15.44 12.77
N ALA A 479 -19.73 15.68 12.26
CA ALA A 479 -19.34 15.26 10.92
C ALA A 479 -19.33 13.73 10.76
N ILE A 480 -18.78 13.00 11.74
CA ILE A 480 -18.77 11.53 11.79
C ILE A 480 -20.20 10.99 11.87
N LYS A 481 -21.00 11.52 12.79
CA LYS A 481 -22.42 11.14 12.97
C LYS A 481 -23.21 11.35 11.68
N THR A 482 -23.06 12.50 11.04
CA THR A 482 -23.76 12.81 9.77
C THR A 482 -23.39 11.82 8.66
N SER A 483 -22.12 11.43 8.56
CA SER A 483 -21.70 10.42 7.59
C SER A 483 -22.33 9.05 7.88
N SER A 484 -22.35 8.64 9.15
CA SER A 484 -22.99 7.37 9.55
C SER A 484 -24.51 7.37 9.32
N GLU A 485 -25.20 8.47 9.64
CA GLU A 485 -26.66 8.61 9.40
C GLU A 485 -26.99 8.66 7.90
N ALA A 486 -26.04 9.05 7.05
CA ALA A 486 -26.13 8.91 5.60
C ALA A 486 -25.83 7.50 5.07
N GLY A 487 -25.63 6.51 5.96
CA GLY A 487 -25.39 5.12 5.61
C GLY A 487 -23.93 4.79 5.26
N LEU A 488 -22.99 5.71 5.49
CA LEU A 488 -21.57 5.46 5.28
C LEU A 488 -21.00 4.59 6.41
N ILE A 489 -20.11 3.68 6.04
CA ILE A 489 -19.35 2.89 7.01
C ILE A 489 -18.24 3.78 7.55
N ILE A 490 -18.09 3.85 8.87
CA ILE A 490 -16.96 4.49 9.53
C ILE A 490 -16.03 3.41 10.06
N ILE A 491 -14.75 3.55 9.74
CA ILE A 491 -13.66 2.74 10.27
C ILE A 491 -12.69 3.71 10.93
N ALA A 492 -12.24 3.44 12.14
CA ALA A 492 -11.48 4.41 12.90
C ALA A 492 -10.45 3.74 13.80
N PHE A 493 -9.36 4.46 14.00
CA PHE A 493 -8.21 4.01 14.75
C PHE A 493 -7.81 5.05 15.78
N ILE A 494 -7.50 4.64 17.02
CA ILE A 494 -6.70 5.47 17.92
C ILE A 494 -5.24 5.16 17.63
N ILE A 495 -4.51 6.14 17.10
CA ILE A 495 -3.09 6.01 16.73
C ILE A 495 -2.42 7.35 17.01
N ASP A 496 -1.41 7.37 17.89
CA ASP A 496 -0.58 8.55 18.16
C ASP A 496 0.91 8.22 17.92
N PRO A 497 1.40 8.32 16.67
CA PRO A 497 2.79 8.02 16.35
C PRO A 497 3.79 9.02 16.95
N SER A 498 3.31 10.10 17.58
CA SER A 498 4.14 11.12 18.23
C SER A 498 4.24 10.92 19.74
N ALA A 499 3.54 9.92 20.30
CA ALA A 499 3.53 9.66 21.73
C ALA A 499 4.92 9.32 22.29
N GLN A 500 5.87 8.87 21.45
CA GLN A 500 7.22 8.50 21.86
C GLN A 500 8.30 9.02 20.91
N ALA A 501 9.31 9.67 21.52
CA ALA A 501 10.54 10.21 20.91
C ALA A 501 10.36 11.29 19.82
N THR A 502 11.46 11.99 19.52
CA THR A 502 11.54 12.91 18.38
C THR A 502 11.41 12.10 17.08
N PRO A 503 10.41 12.37 16.22
CA PRO A 503 10.27 11.66 14.97
C PRO A 503 11.52 11.82 14.08
N PRO A 504 11.95 10.76 13.35
CA PRO A 504 13.08 10.89 12.44
C PRO A 504 12.74 11.83 11.28
N ASP A 505 13.76 12.46 10.68
CA ASP A 505 13.60 13.20 9.44
C ASP A 505 13.38 12.21 8.27
N ASN A 506 12.15 12.17 7.77
CA ASN A 506 11.72 11.39 6.61
C ASN A 506 10.52 12.06 5.92
N ALA A 507 10.07 11.46 4.81
CA ALA A 507 9.00 12.00 3.98
C ALA A 507 7.57 11.64 4.43
N VAL A 508 7.40 11.00 5.60
CA VAL A 508 6.06 10.72 6.15
C VAL A 508 5.30 12.04 6.27
N ASN A 509 4.03 12.05 5.84
CA ASN A 509 3.17 13.22 5.99
C ASN A 509 3.26 13.77 7.44
N PRO A 510 3.73 15.01 7.64
CA PRO A 510 3.95 15.57 8.97
C PRO A 510 2.70 15.58 9.87
N ALA A 511 1.50 15.52 9.29
CA ALA A 511 0.28 15.43 10.06
C ALA A 511 0.18 14.16 10.94
N TRP A 512 0.88 13.07 10.57
CA TRP A 512 1.02 11.90 11.45
C TRP A 512 1.70 12.23 12.78
N ARG A 513 2.48 13.30 12.86
CA ARG A 513 3.17 13.72 14.09
C ARG A 513 2.27 14.53 15.03
N ASN A 514 1.04 14.81 14.62
CA ASN A 514 0.09 15.61 15.36
C ASN A 514 -1.34 15.06 15.22
N THR A 515 -1.50 13.75 15.34
CA THR A 515 -2.81 13.09 15.23
C THR A 515 -3.08 12.23 16.47
N TYR A 516 -4.36 12.12 16.84
CA TYR A 516 -4.82 11.06 17.74
C TYR A 516 -5.54 9.93 17.01
N SER A 517 -5.97 10.17 15.77
CA SER A 517 -6.79 9.21 15.07
C SER A 517 -6.60 9.27 13.56
N HIS A 518 -6.63 8.10 12.96
CA HIS A 518 -6.85 7.92 11.54
C HIS A 518 -8.26 7.36 11.36
N MET A 519 -9.07 7.95 10.48
CA MET A 519 -10.41 7.43 10.20
C MET A 519 -10.66 7.35 8.71
N ILE A 520 -11.41 6.34 8.31
CA ILE A 520 -11.85 6.05 6.96
C ILE A 520 -13.37 6.10 6.96
N GLN A 521 -13.96 6.66 5.91
CA GLN A 521 -15.35 6.41 5.58
C GLN A 521 -15.46 5.76 4.21
N SER A 522 -16.47 4.90 4.05
CA SER A 522 -16.72 4.19 2.79
C SER A 522 -18.16 4.39 2.33
N VAL A 523 -18.29 4.60 1.02
CA VAL A 523 -19.57 4.59 0.30
C VAL A 523 -19.68 3.31 -0.51
N SER A 524 -20.88 2.74 -0.59
CA SER A 524 -21.17 1.59 -1.45
C SER A 524 -22.31 1.91 -2.42
N TRP A 525 -22.40 1.15 -3.51
CA TRP A 525 -23.48 1.24 -4.49
C TRP A 525 -24.08 -0.14 -4.80
N PRO A 526 -25.31 -0.23 -5.33
CA PRO A 526 -25.89 -1.51 -5.73
C PRO A 526 -25.06 -2.21 -6.81
N LEU A 527 -24.98 -3.54 -6.74
CA LEU A 527 -24.39 -4.35 -7.80
C LEU A 527 -25.08 -4.11 -9.15
N GLY A 528 -24.30 -4.05 -10.24
CA GLY A 528 -24.82 -3.79 -11.58
C GLY A 528 -25.17 -2.33 -11.90
N SER A 529 -24.86 -1.38 -10.99
CA SER A 529 -25.06 0.05 -11.24
C SER A 529 -24.29 0.54 -12.47
N SER A 530 -24.90 1.44 -13.26
CA SER A 530 -24.26 2.10 -14.42
C SER A 530 -23.02 2.91 -14.01
N ALA A 531 -22.08 3.12 -14.94
CA ALA A 531 -20.89 3.94 -14.71
C ALA A 531 -21.24 5.38 -14.29
N GLU A 532 -22.29 5.97 -14.87
CA GLU A 532 -22.76 7.31 -14.53
C GLU A 532 -23.19 7.40 -13.06
N PHE A 533 -24.03 6.46 -12.61
CA PHE A 533 -24.47 6.38 -11.21
C PHE A 533 -23.30 6.15 -10.23
N GLN A 534 -22.35 5.28 -10.60
CA GLN A 534 -21.16 5.04 -9.78
C GLN A 534 -20.31 6.32 -9.68
N LEU A 535 -20.10 7.02 -10.79
CA LEU A 535 -19.35 8.28 -10.81
C LEU A 535 -20.05 9.36 -9.96
N GLU A 536 -21.36 9.53 -10.10
CA GLU A 536 -22.14 10.48 -9.31
C GLU A 536 -22.06 10.15 -7.81
N THR A 537 -22.22 8.87 -7.45
CA THR A 537 -22.10 8.41 -6.06
C THR A 537 -20.73 8.74 -5.48
N ARG A 538 -19.66 8.48 -6.25
CA ARG A 538 -18.29 8.79 -5.84
C ARG A 538 -18.05 10.28 -5.73
N GLN A 539 -18.50 11.09 -6.68
CA GLN A 539 -18.39 12.55 -6.61
C GLN A 539 -19.11 13.12 -5.38
N ASN A 540 -20.33 12.66 -5.10
CA ASN A 540 -21.08 13.07 -3.91
C ASN A 540 -20.39 12.64 -2.62
N PHE A 541 -19.74 11.47 -2.62
CA PHE A 541 -18.93 11.01 -1.51
C PHE A 541 -17.68 11.89 -1.31
N THR A 542 -16.85 12.06 -2.35
CA THR A 542 -15.59 12.81 -2.28
C THR A 542 -15.83 14.29 -2.01
N PHE A 543 -16.74 14.95 -2.73
CA PHE A 543 -16.97 16.40 -2.63
C PHE A 543 -18.10 16.79 -1.68
N GLY A 544 -18.82 15.81 -1.12
CA GLY A 544 -19.84 16.03 -0.09
C GLY A 544 -19.41 15.47 1.26
N ALA A 545 -19.35 14.14 1.39
CA ALA A 545 -19.09 13.49 2.68
C ALA A 545 -17.66 13.65 3.19
N MET A 546 -16.66 13.42 2.33
CA MET A 546 -15.26 13.68 2.68
C MET A 546 -14.99 15.18 2.83
N GLN A 547 -15.71 16.04 2.08
CA GLN A 547 -15.58 17.49 2.25
C GLN A 547 -16.01 17.95 3.64
N ARG A 548 -17.12 17.42 4.18
CA ARG A 548 -17.52 17.69 5.57
C ARG A 548 -16.43 17.36 6.57
N TRP A 549 -15.68 16.27 6.36
CA TRP A 549 -14.55 15.92 7.24
C TRP A 549 -13.39 16.91 7.08
N ARG A 550 -13.05 17.31 5.84
CA ARG A 550 -12.01 18.32 5.59
C ARG A 550 -12.33 19.68 6.23
N ASP A 551 -13.59 20.11 6.18
CA ASP A 551 -14.02 21.41 6.70
C ASP A 551 -13.81 21.54 8.22
N VAL A 552 -13.91 20.43 8.97
CA VAL A 552 -13.70 20.38 10.43
C VAL A 552 -12.32 19.87 10.85
N SER A 553 -11.42 19.61 9.87
CA SER A 553 -10.03 19.18 10.08
C SER A 553 -9.07 19.82 9.06
N PRO A 554 -9.06 21.17 8.92
CA PRO A 554 -8.24 21.84 7.92
C PRO A 554 -6.76 21.51 8.12
N GLY A 555 -6.05 21.17 7.03
CA GLY A 555 -4.62 20.85 7.05
C GLY A 555 -4.25 19.48 7.63
N ALA A 556 -5.18 18.73 8.20
CA ALA A 556 -4.91 17.45 8.86
C ALA A 556 -4.35 16.33 7.97
N GLY A 557 -4.47 16.41 6.65
CA GLY A 557 -4.01 15.36 5.75
C GLY A 557 -4.81 14.05 5.83
N SER A 558 -4.33 13.05 5.11
CA SER A 558 -4.92 11.73 4.89
C SER A 558 -3.79 10.72 4.67
N TYR A 559 -4.07 9.45 4.94
CA TYR A 559 -3.12 8.38 4.67
C TYR A 559 -3.20 7.94 3.20
N LEU A 560 -2.09 8.05 2.47
CA LEU A 560 -2.03 7.83 1.01
C LEU A 560 -2.30 6.39 0.54
N ALA A 561 -2.21 5.41 1.45
CA ALA A 561 -2.43 4.00 1.14
C ALA A 561 -3.89 3.57 1.35
N GLU A 562 -4.70 4.37 2.05
CA GLU A 562 -6.09 4.08 2.41
C GLU A 562 -7.00 5.26 2.03
N SER A 563 -6.73 5.86 0.87
CA SER A 563 -7.38 7.08 0.40
C SER A 563 -8.21 6.87 -0.86
N ASP A 564 -8.97 7.90 -1.21
CA ASP A 564 -9.73 7.98 -2.45
C ASP A 564 -8.81 8.49 -3.58
N ILE A 565 -8.90 7.85 -4.73
CA ILE A 565 -8.23 8.26 -5.98
C ILE A 565 -8.63 9.68 -6.42
N LEU A 566 -9.81 10.13 -6.00
CA LEU A 566 -10.40 11.44 -6.32
C LEU A 566 -10.07 12.52 -5.28
N GLU A 567 -9.26 12.23 -4.26
CA GLU A 567 -8.95 13.19 -3.20
C GLU A 567 -8.46 14.53 -3.79
N PRO A 568 -9.20 15.64 -3.58
CA PRO A 568 -8.76 16.93 -4.06
C PRO A 568 -7.51 17.36 -3.30
N ASP A 569 -6.60 18.06 -3.99
CA ASP A 569 -5.35 18.53 -3.40
C ASP A 569 -4.57 17.38 -2.71
N PHE A 570 -4.48 16.23 -3.40
CA PHE A 570 -3.78 15.05 -2.89
C PHE A 570 -2.34 15.36 -2.47
N GLN A 571 -1.73 16.40 -3.06
CA GLN A 571 -0.41 16.91 -2.68
C GLN A 571 -0.38 17.29 -1.19
N GLN A 572 -1.30 18.18 -0.76
CA GLN A 572 -1.44 18.54 0.64
C GLN A 572 -1.92 17.35 1.46
N SER A 573 -2.96 16.66 0.99
CA SER A 573 -3.61 15.60 1.77
C SER A 573 -2.65 14.44 2.08
N PHE A 574 -1.82 14.01 1.13
CA PHE A 574 -0.99 12.81 1.29
C PHE A 574 0.45 13.10 1.69
N TYR A 575 0.96 14.28 1.37
CA TYR A 575 2.38 14.61 1.58
C TYR A 575 2.58 15.87 2.44
N GLY A 576 1.57 16.72 2.58
CA GLY A 576 1.67 17.96 3.34
C GLY A 576 2.84 18.83 2.87
N THR A 577 3.61 19.35 3.81
CA THR A 577 4.76 20.21 3.52
C THR A 577 5.95 19.46 2.89
N ALA A 578 5.92 18.13 2.83
CA ALA A 578 6.97 17.33 2.19
C ALA A 578 6.88 17.34 0.65
N TYR A 579 5.72 17.73 0.08
CA TYR A 579 5.44 17.56 -1.35
C TYR A 579 6.48 18.22 -2.27
N ASP A 580 6.82 19.48 -2.01
CA ASP A 580 7.73 20.23 -2.89
C ASP A 580 9.14 19.61 -2.92
N ARG A 581 9.63 19.13 -1.77
CA ARG A 581 10.92 18.42 -1.69
C ARG A 581 10.84 17.09 -2.42
N LEU A 582 9.77 16.32 -2.21
CA LEU A 582 9.54 15.06 -2.90
C LEU A 582 9.49 15.25 -4.41
N LEU A 583 8.77 16.27 -4.90
CA LEU A 583 8.65 16.55 -6.33
C LEU A 583 9.99 16.97 -6.94
N LYS A 584 10.79 17.75 -6.21
CA LYS A 584 12.15 18.10 -6.64
C LYS A 584 13.02 16.85 -6.79
N ILE A 585 13.00 15.96 -5.80
CA ILE A 585 13.76 14.69 -5.82
C ILE A 585 13.27 13.81 -6.99
N LYS A 586 11.95 13.68 -7.17
CA LYS A 586 11.34 12.92 -8.26
C LYS A 586 11.84 13.40 -9.63
N LYS A 587 11.83 14.72 -9.88
CA LYS A 587 12.32 15.31 -11.14
C LYS A 587 13.82 15.09 -11.38
N GLN A 588 14.61 14.97 -10.31
CA GLN A 588 16.05 14.70 -10.40
C GLN A 588 16.34 13.22 -10.69
N LEU A 589 15.62 12.31 -10.02
CA LEU A 589 15.86 10.86 -10.11
C LEU A 589 15.15 10.20 -11.29
N ASP A 590 14.02 10.75 -11.73
CA ASP A 590 13.19 10.21 -12.81
C ASP A 590 12.69 11.33 -13.73
N PRO A 591 13.59 12.01 -14.48
CA PRO A 591 13.23 13.11 -15.38
C PRO A 591 12.37 12.67 -16.58
N LYS A 592 12.23 11.36 -16.81
CA LYS A 592 11.50 10.75 -17.93
C LYS A 592 10.13 10.20 -17.54
N ASP A 593 9.72 10.40 -16.29
CA ASP A 593 8.47 9.87 -15.73
C ASP A 593 8.31 8.37 -16.03
N VAL A 594 9.35 7.58 -15.75
CA VAL A 594 9.34 6.12 -15.88
C VAL A 594 8.36 5.52 -14.88
N PHE A 595 8.42 5.99 -13.64
CA PHE A 595 7.53 5.55 -12.57
C PHE A 595 6.33 6.49 -12.46
N PHE A 596 5.15 5.90 -12.57
CA PHE A 596 3.88 6.56 -12.35
C PHE A 596 3.00 5.68 -11.47
N ALA A 597 2.33 6.31 -10.51
CA ALA A 597 1.18 5.75 -9.83
C ALA A 597 0.18 6.89 -9.62
N GLN A 598 -1.10 6.55 -9.66
CA GLN A 598 -2.15 7.53 -9.43
C GLN A 598 -2.02 8.16 -8.04
N THR A 599 -2.19 9.47 -7.91
CA THR A 599 -1.97 10.25 -6.67
C THR A 599 -0.57 10.13 -6.05
N ALA A 600 0.42 9.59 -6.78
CA ALA A 600 1.81 9.65 -6.40
C ALA A 600 2.41 11.04 -6.67
N VAL A 601 3.60 11.29 -6.13
CA VAL A 601 4.33 12.55 -6.36
C VAL A 601 4.63 12.73 -7.85
N GLY A 602 4.20 13.85 -8.42
CA GLY A 602 4.33 14.17 -9.84
C GLY A 602 3.27 13.51 -10.74
N SER A 603 2.29 12.80 -10.18
CA SER A 603 1.24 12.16 -10.96
C SER A 603 0.27 13.15 -11.61
N GLU A 604 0.20 14.40 -11.13
CA GLU A 604 -0.64 15.47 -11.66
C GLU A 604 -0.27 15.93 -13.08
N PHE A 605 0.92 15.56 -13.56
CA PHE A 605 1.35 15.81 -14.94
C PHE A 605 0.83 14.74 -15.92
N TRP A 606 0.10 13.75 -15.42
CA TRP A 606 -0.45 12.64 -16.18
C TRP A 606 -1.92 12.41 -15.82
N GLU A 607 -2.67 11.87 -16.79
CA GLU A 607 -4.04 11.41 -16.61
C GLU A 607 -4.22 10.02 -17.23
N VAL A 608 -5.12 9.24 -16.64
CA VAL A 608 -5.59 7.99 -17.24
C VAL A 608 -6.85 8.31 -18.04
N VAL A 609 -6.77 8.18 -19.36
CA VAL A 609 -7.95 8.28 -20.25
C VAL A 609 -8.73 6.98 -20.15
N THR A 610 -9.64 6.94 -19.17
CA THR A 610 -10.38 5.73 -18.77
C THR A 610 -11.34 5.26 -19.85
N ALA A 611 -11.51 3.94 -19.96
CA ALA A 611 -12.36 3.35 -21.00
C ALA A 611 -13.87 3.55 -20.74
N ASN A 612 -14.25 3.75 -19.48
CA ASN A 612 -15.64 3.78 -19.01
C ASN A 612 -16.00 5.07 -18.24
N GLY A 613 -15.12 6.08 -18.22
CA GLY A 613 -15.34 7.33 -17.48
C GLY A 613 -15.23 7.21 -15.96
N LEU A 614 -14.95 6.03 -15.41
CA LEU A 614 -14.77 5.82 -13.97
C LEU A 614 -13.31 6.04 -13.58
N PRO A 615 -13.03 6.65 -12.40
CA PRO A 615 -11.66 6.91 -11.97
C PRO A 615 -11.00 5.59 -11.53
N SER A 616 -10.27 5.01 -12.48
CA SER A 616 -9.68 3.67 -12.46
C SER A 616 -8.42 3.63 -13.33
N GLY A 617 -7.67 2.53 -13.30
CA GLY A 617 -6.45 2.35 -14.08
C GLY A 617 -6.67 1.78 -15.49
N ASN A 618 -7.92 1.61 -15.94
CA ASN A 618 -8.32 0.80 -17.09
C ASN A 618 -8.10 1.45 -18.47
N GLY A 619 -7.28 2.50 -18.53
CA GLY A 619 -7.14 3.37 -19.69
C GLY A 619 -5.70 3.74 -20.04
N LYS A 620 -5.55 4.46 -21.15
CA LYS A 620 -4.23 4.92 -21.63
C LYS A 620 -3.69 6.03 -20.72
N LEU A 621 -2.40 5.97 -20.41
CA LEU A 621 -1.73 6.98 -19.58
C LEU A 621 -1.18 8.10 -20.48
N CYS A 622 -1.70 9.30 -20.34
CA CYS A 622 -1.39 10.48 -21.16
C CYS A 622 -0.94 11.66 -20.31
N ARG A 623 -0.17 12.58 -20.87
CA ARG A 623 0.19 13.83 -20.22
C ARG A 623 -1.04 14.74 -20.20
N VAL A 624 -1.23 15.45 -19.09
CA VAL A 624 -2.27 16.48 -19.01
C VAL A 624 -1.93 17.61 -19.98
N ALA A 625 -2.90 18.05 -20.78
CA ALA A 625 -2.72 19.19 -21.68
C ALA A 625 -2.54 20.48 -20.86
N ASN A 626 -1.48 21.24 -21.16
CA ASN A 626 -1.19 22.54 -20.54
C ASN A 626 -2.15 23.65 -20.99
#